data_AF-A0A8T3RCL4-F1
#
_entry.id   AF-A0A8T3RCL4-F1
#
_cell.length_a   1.000
_cell.length_b   1.000
_cell.length_c   1.000
_cell.angle_alpha   90.00
_cell.angle_beta   90.00
_cell.angle_gamma   90.00
#
_symmetry.space_group_name_H-M   'P 1'
#
loop_
_entity.id
_entity.type
_entity.pdbx_description
1 polymer ?
#
loop_
_entity_poly.entity_id
_entity_poly.type
_entity_poly.pdbx_seq_one_letter_code
_entity_poly.pdbx_strand_id
1 'polypeptide(L)'
;MRDTLLRLVDFNLINDGPIRLTLDAVRVTTGDLVHFDSSNQQLGPEHVMASSALPPGFPPVRINGELFWDGGIYSNTPLDTVLDDLPRHNTLCFMVDLWNPAGSEPKNIYQVETRYKDILYASRSREHIEAYRAKHDLRRKLNKLYRLLPKNLQERTEIRKIGEMRSTTTMNIIQLIYPGRDWSLASKDINFSSASMEWRWEQGYRNASKALDDAAWLNPVPNDVGVVVHRYLRLFRNRLGFTSSGLLKKKLPYFPIGSVSTGAVASGLPTISAKSCPNSVNVDFESRSVSSI
;
A
#
# COMPACT_ATOMS: atom_id res chain seq x y z
N MET A 1 22.83 3.68 -16.91
CA MET A 1 21.83 2.69 -16.45
C MET A 1 21.65 1.57 -17.47
N ARG A 2 21.32 1.86 -18.73
CA ARG A 2 21.11 0.85 -19.79
C ARG A 2 22.23 -0.19 -19.87
N ASP A 3 23.49 0.24 -20.00
CA ASP A 3 24.63 -0.68 -20.14
C ASP A 3 24.82 -1.57 -18.91
N THR A 4 24.54 -1.03 -17.72
CA THR A 4 24.56 -1.82 -16.47
C THR A 4 23.47 -2.88 -16.47
N LEU A 5 22.24 -2.56 -16.92
CA LEU A 5 21.16 -3.53 -17.04
C LEU A 5 21.50 -4.61 -18.05
N LEU A 6 22.02 -4.24 -19.23
CA LEU A 6 22.45 -5.20 -20.25
C LEU A 6 23.56 -6.13 -19.77
N ARG A 7 24.37 -5.71 -18.80
CA ARG A 7 25.44 -6.53 -18.21
C ARG A 7 24.96 -7.44 -17.08
N LEU A 8 23.92 -7.05 -16.35
CA LEU A 8 23.51 -7.72 -15.10
C LEU A 8 22.18 -8.48 -15.21
N VAL A 9 21.37 -8.18 -16.23
CA VAL A 9 20.03 -8.74 -16.39
C VAL A 9 19.98 -9.59 -17.65
N ASP A 10 19.56 -10.84 -17.50
CA ASP A 10 19.25 -11.73 -18.60
C ASP A 10 17.82 -11.49 -19.08
N PHE A 11 17.66 -10.65 -20.11
CA PHE A 11 16.35 -10.37 -20.69
C PHE A 11 15.77 -11.55 -21.48
N ASN A 12 16.60 -12.45 -21.99
CA ASN A 12 16.09 -13.66 -22.64
C ASN A 12 15.39 -14.55 -21.61
N LEU A 13 15.99 -14.71 -20.42
CA LEU A 13 15.34 -15.43 -19.33
C LEU A 13 14.04 -14.76 -18.86
N ILE A 14 13.98 -13.43 -18.84
CA ILE A 14 12.75 -12.70 -18.46
C ILE A 14 11.63 -12.93 -19.48
N ASN A 15 11.96 -12.96 -20.77
CA ASN A 15 10.96 -13.02 -21.84
C ASN A 15 10.54 -14.45 -22.20
N ASP A 16 11.46 -15.41 -22.11
CA ASP A 16 11.23 -16.80 -22.53
C ASP A 16 11.16 -17.77 -21.33
N GLY A 17 11.42 -17.28 -20.11
CA GLY A 17 11.44 -18.09 -18.89
C GLY A 17 10.05 -18.39 -18.30
N PRO A 18 10.00 -19.27 -17.30
CA PRO A 18 8.73 -19.69 -16.68
C PRO A 18 8.15 -18.66 -15.69
N ILE A 19 8.90 -17.61 -15.37
CA ILE A 19 8.50 -16.60 -14.38
C ILE A 19 8.07 -15.34 -15.11
N ARG A 20 6.78 -15.01 -15.00
CA ARG A 20 6.23 -13.75 -15.52
C ARG A 20 6.74 -12.57 -14.70
N LEU A 21 7.28 -11.57 -15.38
CA LEU A 21 7.58 -10.24 -14.86
C LEU A 21 6.58 -9.22 -15.41
N THR A 22 6.08 -8.35 -14.53
CA THR A 22 5.31 -7.16 -14.88
C THR A 22 5.97 -5.93 -14.28
N LEU A 23 6.16 -4.88 -15.08
CA LEU A 23 6.77 -3.62 -14.70
C LEU A 23 5.78 -2.49 -14.94
N ASP A 24 5.59 -1.66 -13.93
CA ASP A 24 4.61 -0.58 -13.97
C ASP A 24 5.29 0.77 -14.20
N ALA A 25 4.74 1.55 -15.12
CA ALA A 25 5.19 2.90 -15.42
C ALA A 25 4.00 3.82 -15.69
N VAL A 26 4.16 5.11 -15.40
CA VAL A 26 3.13 6.13 -15.64
C VAL A 26 3.43 6.87 -16.94
N ARG A 27 2.46 6.91 -17.86
CA ARG A 27 2.54 7.77 -19.04
C ARG A 27 2.52 9.24 -18.62
N VAL A 28 3.58 9.97 -18.93
CA VAL A 28 3.77 11.36 -18.46
C VAL A 28 2.67 12.29 -18.94
N THR A 29 2.19 12.11 -20.17
CA THR A 29 1.24 13.04 -20.80
C THR A 29 -0.19 12.88 -20.33
N THR A 30 -0.59 11.70 -19.85
CA THR A 30 -1.98 11.39 -19.47
C THR A 30 -2.13 11.03 -17.99
N GLY A 31 -1.05 10.59 -17.34
CA GLY A 31 -1.09 10.04 -15.99
C GLY A 31 -1.56 8.58 -15.92
N ASP A 32 -1.75 7.92 -17.08
CA ASP A 32 -2.20 6.53 -17.12
C ASP A 32 -1.11 5.57 -16.63
N LEU A 33 -1.49 4.63 -15.76
CA LEU A 33 -0.63 3.50 -15.39
C LEU A 33 -0.61 2.50 -16.56
N VAL A 34 0.60 2.10 -16.96
CA VAL A 34 0.84 1.12 -18.02
C VAL A 34 1.63 -0.05 -17.46
N HIS A 35 1.18 -1.26 -17.78
CA HIS A 35 1.79 -2.52 -17.37
C HIS A 35 2.60 -3.11 -18.52
N PHE A 36 3.92 -3.14 -18.37
CA PHE A 36 4.80 -3.86 -19.28
C PHE A 36 4.97 -5.29 -18.79
N ASP A 37 4.37 -6.23 -19.51
CA ASP A 37 4.23 -7.61 -19.08
C ASP A 37 4.91 -8.59 -20.03
N SER A 38 5.86 -9.37 -19.51
CA SER A 38 6.60 -10.40 -20.25
C SER A 38 5.70 -11.44 -20.96
N SER A 39 4.50 -11.70 -20.44
CA SER A 39 3.54 -12.63 -21.07
C SER A 39 2.84 -12.04 -22.31
N ASN A 40 2.88 -10.71 -22.46
CA ASN A 40 2.17 -9.98 -23.51
C ASN A 40 3.10 -9.26 -24.48
N GLN A 41 4.35 -8.99 -24.09
CA GLN A 41 5.34 -8.29 -24.91
C GLN A 41 6.77 -8.62 -24.50
N GLN A 42 7.71 -8.40 -25.43
CA GLN A 42 9.14 -8.50 -25.16
C GLN A 42 9.58 -7.32 -24.29
N LEU A 43 10.12 -7.61 -23.11
CA LEU A 43 10.69 -6.64 -22.20
C LEU A 43 12.16 -6.40 -22.52
N GLY A 44 12.58 -5.17 -22.31
CA GLY A 44 13.93 -4.69 -22.57
C GLY A 44 14.36 -3.66 -21.52
N PRO A 45 15.62 -3.19 -21.56
CA PRO A 45 16.15 -2.30 -20.55
C PRO A 45 15.35 -1.01 -20.36
N GLU A 46 14.77 -0.47 -21.44
CA GLU A 46 13.93 0.73 -21.40
C GLU A 46 12.69 0.57 -20.52
N HIS A 47 12.11 -0.63 -20.45
CA HIS A 47 10.93 -0.91 -19.60
C HIS A 47 11.31 -0.87 -18.11
N VAL A 48 12.46 -1.45 -17.75
CA VAL A 48 13.01 -1.38 -16.38
C VAL A 48 13.37 0.06 -16.04
N MET A 49 14.04 0.76 -16.96
CA MET A 49 14.41 2.17 -16.77
C MET A 49 13.17 3.04 -16.55
N ALA A 50 12.11 2.88 -17.35
CA ALA A 50 10.86 3.62 -17.22
C ALA A 50 10.20 3.36 -15.86
N SER A 51 10.09 2.09 -15.45
CA SER A 51 9.51 1.69 -14.16
C SER A 51 10.29 2.21 -12.95
N SER A 52 11.57 2.57 -13.13
CA SER A 52 12.45 3.14 -12.09
C SER A 52 12.72 4.64 -12.22
N ALA A 53 12.09 5.31 -13.20
CA ALA A 53 12.37 6.71 -13.53
C ALA A 53 11.64 7.67 -12.57
N LEU A 54 12.00 7.64 -11.30
CA LEU A 54 11.33 8.40 -10.25
C LEU A 54 11.73 9.89 -10.32
N PRO A 55 10.79 10.82 -10.53
CA PRO A 55 11.09 12.24 -10.54
C PRO A 55 11.28 12.78 -9.11
N PRO A 56 12.13 13.81 -8.93
CA PRO A 56 12.94 14.48 -9.94
C PRO A 56 14.29 13.77 -10.24
N GLY A 57 14.55 12.60 -9.64
CA GLY A 57 15.86 11.94 -9.69
C GLY A 57 16.28 11.46 -11.09
N PHE A 58 15.32 10.99 -11.90
CA PHE A 58 15.59 10.50 -13.24
C PHE A 58 14.69 11.15 -14.30
N PRO A 59 15.21 11.40 -15.52
CA PRO A 59 14.41 11.88 -16.63
C PRO A 59 13.42 10.78 -17.08
N PRO A 60 12.28 11.17 -17.70
CA PRO A 60 11.36 10.19 -18.26
C PRO A 60 12.03 9.39 -19.39
N VAL A 61 11.62 8.14 -19.54
CA VAL A 61 12.13 7.23 -20.57
C VAL A 61 11.15 7.19 -21.74
N ARG A 62 11.67 7.22 -22.97
CA ARG A 62 10.84 7.14 -24.18
C ARG A 62 10.72 5.69 -24.65
N ILE A 63 9.50 5.18 -24.75
CA ILE A 63 9.17 3.85 -25.27
C ILE A 63 8.09 4.04 -26.34
N ASN A 64 8.31 3.54 -27.55
CA ASN A 64 7.37 3.64 -28.68
C ASN A 64 6.85 5.07 -28.94
N GLY A 65 7.72 6.07 -28.77
CA GLY A 65 7.40 7.49 -29.00
C GLY A 65 6.79 8.21 -27.80
N GLU A 66 6.40 7.52 -26.73
CA GLU A 66 5.73 8.09 -25.57
C GLU A 66 6.67 8.17 -24.36
N LEU A 67 6.44 9.13 -23.45
CA LEU A 67 7.28 9.34 -22.26
C LEU A 67 6.67 8.68 -21.04
N PHE A 68 7.53 8.02 -20.25
CA PHE A 68 7.15 7.28 -19.05
C PHE A 68 8.01 7.66 -17.84
N TRP A 69 7.35 7.70 -16.67
CA TRP A 69 7.96 7.79 -15.35
C TRP A 69 7.66 6.54 -14.51
N ASP A 70 8.30 6.46 -13.36
CA ASP A 70 8.13 5.40 -12.37
C ASP A 70 6.65 5.16 -12.00
N GLY A 71 6.25 3.88 -11.97
CA GLY A 71 4.90 3.43 -11.60
C GLY A 71 4.50 3.78 -10.17
N GLY A 72 5.47 3.88 -9.27
CA GLY A 72 5.34 4.20 -7.85
C GLY A 72 4.74 5.57 -7.56
N ILE A 73 4.79 6.50 -8.52
CA ILE A 73 4.08 7.79 -8.45
C ILE A 73 2.56 7.57 -8.43
N TYR A 74 2.08 6.53 -9.11
CA TYR A 74 0.67 6.14 -9.14
C TYR A 74 0.38 5.05 -8.09
N SER A 75 1.13 3.96 -8.10
CA SER A 75 1.02 2.90 -7.09
C SER A 75 2.37 2.24 -6.84
N ASN A 76 2.87 2.36 -5.61
CA ASN A 76 4.09 1.67 -5.17
C ASN A 76 3.87 0.17 -4.92
N THR A 77 2.61 -0.28 -4.92
CA THR A 77 2.25 -1.67 -4.67
C THR A 77 1.22 -2.09 -5.71
N PRO A 78 1.64 -2.61 -6.88
CA PRO A 78 0.75 -2.98 -7.97
C PRO A 78 0.08 -4.34 -7.71
N LEU A 79 -0.61 -4.41 -6.57
CA LEU A 79 -1.31 -5.61 -6.13
C LEU A 79 -2.41 -5.99 -7.12
N ASP A 80 -3.01 -4.98 -7.74
CA ASP A 80 -4.02 -5.07 -8.79
C ASP A 80 -3.59 -5.98 -9.94
N THR A 81 -2.36 -5.80 -10.43
CA THR A 81 -1.76 -6.60 -11.50
C THR A 81 -1.74 -8.09 -11.18
N VAL A 82 -1.53 -8.45 -9.90
CA VAL A 82 -1.49 -9.85 -9.45
C VAL A 82 -2.86 -10.38 -9.06
N LEU A 83 -3.73 -9.55 -8.49
CA LEU A 83 -5.01 -10.00 -7.93
C LEU A 83 -6.17 -9.99 -8.93
N ASP A 84 -6.12 -9.14 -9.97
CA ASP A 84 -7.15 -9.10 -11.01
C ASP A 84 -6.86 -10.02 -12.22
N ASP A 85 -5.76 -10.77 -12.18
CA ASP A 85 -5.37 -11.77 -13.18
C ASP A 85 -6.48 -12.80 -13.46
N LEU A 86 -6.59 -13.18 -14.73
CA LEU A 86 -7.56 -14.15 -15.22
C LEU A 86 -6.86 -15.31 -15.96
N PRO A 87 -7.31 -16.57 -15.78
CA PRO A 87 -8.34 -17.00 -14.84
C PRO A 87 -7.89 -16.84 -13.39
N ARG A 88 -8.84 -16.65 -12.47
CA ARG A 88 -8.49 -16.45 -11.06
C ARG A 88 -7.96 -17.75 -10.47
N HIS A 89 -6.87 -17.65 -9.73
CA HIS A 89 -6.30 -18.76 -8.97
C HIS A 89 -6.30 -18.48 -7.47
N ASN A 90 -6.12 -19.54 -6.67
CA ASN A 90 -5.73 -19.34 -5.28
C ASN A 90 -4.32 -18.74 -5.27
N THR A 91 -4.13 -17.62 -4.58
CA THR A 91 -2.90 -16.84 -4.67
C THR A 91 -2.24 -16.74 -3.31
N LEU A 92 -0.93 -16.98 -3.28
CA LEU A 92 -0.06 -16.63 -2.16
C LEU A 92 0.82 -15.47 -2.63
N CYS A 93 0.52 -14.27 -2.17
CA CYS A 93 1.20 -13.04 -2.57
C CYS A 93 2.11 -12.56 -1.44
N PHE A 94 3.42 -12.51 -1.68
CA PHE A 94 4.37 -11.84 -0.80
C PHE A 94 4.51 -10.39 -1.25
N MET A 95 4.07 -9.47 -0.40
CA MET A 95 4.04 -8.05 -0.67
C MET A 95 5.05 -7.36 0.24
N VAL A 96 6.07 -6.74 -0.36
CA VAL A 96 7.11 -6.00 0.37
C VAL A 96 6.73 -4.53 0.40
N ASP A 97 6.41 -4.02 1.58
CA ASP A 97 6.01 -2.63 1.78
C ASP A 97 7.17 -1.85 2.40
N LEU A 98 7.78 -0.97 1.61
CA LEU A 98 8.97 -0.22 2.02
C LEU A 98 8.64 1.02 2.88
N TRP A 99 7.36 1.40 2.97
CA TRP A 99 6.93 2.61 3.65
C TRP A 99 6.05 2.26 4.83
N ASN A 100 6.46 2.67 6.04
CA ASN A 100 5.69 2.35 7.25
C ASN A 100 4.64 3.45 7.50
N PRO A 101 3.33 3.13 7.44
CA PRO A 101 2.31 4.12 7.73
C PRO A 101 2.32 4.58 9.19
N ALA A 102 2.90 3.79 10.11
CA ALA A 102 3.08 4.18 11.50
C ALA A 102 4.49 4.76 11.72
N GLY A 103 4.57 5.89 12.43
CA GLY A 103 5.83 6.51 12.81
C GLY A 103 5.66 7.35 14.07
N SER A 104 6.77 7.70 14.72
CA SER A 104 6.77 8.60 15.87
C SER A 104 6.46 10.04 15.45
N GLU A 105 6.02 10.86 16.42
CA GLU A 105 5.90 12.30 16.25
C GLU A 105 7.23 12.92 15.77
N PRO A 106 7.23 13.66 14.63
CA PRO A 106 8.44 14.26 14.10
C PRO A 106 8.87 15.46 14.95
N LYS A 107 10.16 15.54 15.27
CA LYS A 107 10.76 16.58 16.12
C LYS A 107 11.59 17.61 15.35
N ASN A 108 11.77 17.42 14.05
CA ASN A 108 12.51 18.32 13.17
C ASN A 108 12.02 18.17 11.72
N ILE A 109 12.46 19.09 10.85
CA ILE A 109 12.00 19.15 9.46
C ILE A 109 12.33 17.88 8.65
N TYR A 110 13.49 17.27 8.87
CA TYR A 110 13.86 16.03 8.19
C TYR A 110 12.96 14.85 8.56
N GLN A 111 12.53 14.79 9.83
CA GLN A 111 11.55 13.80 10.28
C GLN A 111 10.15 14.09 9.72
N VAL A 112 9.78 15.36 9.57
CA VAL A 112 8.54 15.75 8.89
C VAL A 112 8.55 15.28 7.43
N GLU A 113 9.62 15.54 6.68
CA GLU A 113 9.76 15.10 5.29
C GLU A 113 9.74 13.56 5.16
N THR A 114 10.41 12.86 6.09
CA THR A 114 10.40 11.39 6.14
C THR A 114 8.98 10.87 6.37
N ARG A 115 8.25 11.45 7.34
CA ARG A 115 6.86 11.09 7.62
C ARG A 115 5.92 11.43 6.48
N TYR A 116 6.12 12.56 5.81
CA TYR A 116 5.34 12.94 4.63
C TYR A 116 5.43 11.87 3.54
N LYS A 117 6.66 11.44 3.20
CA LYS A 117 6.88 10.37 2.21
C LYS A 117 6.27 9.04 2.68
N ASP A 118 6.48 8.66 3.94
CA ASP A 118 5.87 7.45 4.52
C ASP A 118 4.35 7.42 4.38
N ILE A 119 3.68 8.52 4.74
CA ILE A 119 2.22 8.63 4.68
C ILE A 119 1.76 8.58 3.21
N LEU A 120 2.41 9.36 2.34
CA LEU A 120 2.05 9.46 0.93
C LEU A 120 2.07 8.10 0.23
N TYR A 121 3.14 7.33 0.44
CA TYR A 121 3.32 6.03 -0.22
C TYR A 121 2.60 4.88 0.49
N ALA A 122 2.50 4.88 1.82
CA ALA A 122 1.89 3.76 2.55
C ALA A 122 0.34 3.80 2.57
N SER A 123 -0.29 4.98 2.45
CA SER A 123 -1.76 5.08 2.50
C SER A 123 -2.42 4.27 1.37
N ARG A 124 -1.81 4.31 0.17
CA ARG A 124 -2.37 3.67 -1.04
C ARG A 124 -2.42 2.15 -0.94
N SER A 125 -1.36 1.52 -0.41
CA SER A 125 -1.32 0.07 -0.21
C SER A 125 -2.46 -0.45 0.66
N ARG A 126 -2.83 0.30 1.71
CA ARG A 126 -3.91 -0.10 2.62
C ARG A 126 -5.29 0.00 1.97
N GLU A 127 -5.58 1.13 1.33
CA GLU A 127 -6.86 1.38 0.67
C GLU A 127 -7.10 0.36 -0.45
N HIS A 128 -6.08 0.04 -1.25
CA HIS A 128 -6.18 -0.98 -2.28
C HIS A 128 -6.51 -2.36 -1.69
N ILE A 129 -5.77 -2.82 -0.67
CA ILE A 129 -6.03 -4.13 -0.04
C ILE A 129 -7.46 -4.22 0.49
N GLU A 130 -7.95 -3.17 1.14
CA GLU A 130 -9.31 -3.14 1.69
C GLU A 130 -10.38 -3.18 0.57
N ALA A 131 -10.16 -2.45 -0.53
CA ALA A 131 -11.01 -2.52 -1.71
C ALA A 131 -11.01 -3.92 -2.36
N TYR A 132 -9.84 -4.56 -2.50
CA TYR A 132 -9.72 -5.93 -3.01
C TYR A 132 -10.44 -6.94 -2.13
N ARG A 133 -10.29 -6.81 -0.81
CA ARG A 133 -10.99 -7.66 0.14
C ARG A 133 -12.50 -7.53 0.01
N ALA A 134 -13.02 -6.30 -0.03
CA ALA A 134 -14.46 -6.07 -0.21
C ALA A 134 -14.97 -6.66 -1.54
N LYS A 135 -14.25 -6.42 -2.64
CA LYS A 135 -14.56 -6.95 -3.99
C LYS A 135 -14.59 -8.48 -3.99
N HIS A 136 -13.59 -9.14 -3.42
CA HIS A 136 -13.50 -10.61 -3.41
C HIS A 136 -14.48 -11.27 -2.44
N ASP A 137 -14.72 -10.69 -1.26
CA ASP A 137 -15.74 -11.16 -0.32
C ASP A 137 -17.14 -11.07 -0.97
N LEU A 138 -17.41 -10.01 -1.74
CA LEU A 138 -18.66 -9.90 -2.51
C LEU A 138 -18.76 -11.00 -3.57
N ARG A 139 -17.68 -11.28 -4.31
CA ARG A 139 -17.64 -12.38 -5.30
C ARG A 139 -17.89 -13.75 -4.66
N ARG A 140 -17.39 -13.98 -3.44
CA ARG A 140 -17.64 -15.21 -2.65
C ARG A 140 -19.10 -15.32 -2.24
N LYS A 141 -19.67 -14.25 -1.69
CA LYS A 141 -21.09 -14.18 -1.31
C LYS A 141 -22.00 -14.37 -2.52
N LEU A 142 -21.67 -13.74 -3.65
CA LEU A 142 -22.37 -13.91 -4.91
C LEU A 142 -22.33 -15.35 -5.39
N ASN A 143 -21.18 -16.03 -5.30
CA ASN A 143 -21.09 -17.44 -5.65
C ASN A 143 -21.99 -18.33 -4.78
N LYS A 144 -22.07 -18.04 -3.47
CA LYS A 144 -22.98 -18.74 -2.55
C LYS A 144 -24.44 -18.52 -2.95
N LEU A 145 -24.84 -17.27 -3.21
CA LEU A 145 -26.20 -16.94 -3.64
C LEU A 145 -26.56 -17.60 -4.97
N TYR A 146 -25.64 -17.54 -5.95
CA TYR A 146 -25.86 -18.13 -7.28
C TYR A 146 -26.09 -19.64 -7.21
N ARG A 147 -25.40 -20.36 -6.31
CA ARG A 147 -25.59 -21.80 -6.10
C ARG A 147 -26.97 -22.15 -5.54
N LEU A 148 -27.65 -21.22 -4.88
CA LEU A 148 -29.00 -21.41 -4.35
C LEU A 148 -30.09 -21.15 -5.41
N LEU A 149 -29.74 -20.52 -6.54
CA LEU A 149 -30.71 -20.25 -7.61
C LEU A 149 -31.10 -21.56 -8.32
N PRO A 150 -32.39 -21.76 -8.65
CA PRO A 150 -32.83 -22.84 -9.52
C PRO A 150 -32.15 -22.81 -10.90
N LYS A 151 -31.91 -23.98 -11.51
CA LYS A 151 -31.17 -24.09 -12.79
C LYS A 151 -31.81 -23.28 -13.92
N ASN A 152 -33.13 -23.25 -14.01
CA ASN A 152 -33.87 -22.47 -15.00
C ASN A 152 -33.63 -20.95 -14.90
N LEU A 153 -33.28 -20.44 -13.70
CA LEU A 153 -32.87 -19.05 -13.54
C LEU A 153 -31.39 -18.85 -13.86
N GLN A 154 -30.53 -19.82 -13.56
CA GLN A 154 -29.10 -19.76 -13.89
C GLN A 154 -28.84 -19.71 -15.41
N GLU A 155 -29.72 -20.34 -16.19
CA GLU A 155 -29.66 -20.39 -17.66
C GLU A 155 -30.06 -19.06 -18.33
N ARG A 156 -30.73 -18.15 -17.60
CA ARG A 156 -31.07 -16.82 -18.14
C ARG A 156 -29.79 -16.02 -18.40
N THR A 157 -29.70 -15.42 -19.59
CA THR A 157 -28.51 -14.67 -20.05
C THR A 157 -28.03 -13.61 -19.04
N GLU A 158 -28.96 -12.88 -18.43
CA GLU A 158 -28.65 -11.84 -17.43
C GLU A 158 -28.01 -12.42 -16.18
N ILE A 159 -28.54 -13.53 -15.69
CA ILE A 159 -28.02 -14.23 -14.51
C ILE A 159 -26.69 -14.89 -14.85
N ARG A 160 -26.51 -15.46 -16.05
CA ARG A 160 -25.24 -16.04 -16.48
C ARG A 160 -24.09 -15.03 -16.46
N LYS A 161 -24.32 -13.80 -16.93
CA LYS A 161 -23.33 -12.69 -16.85
C LYS A 161 -22.94 -12.38 -15.41
N ILE A 162 -23.91 -12.37 -14.48
CA ILE A 162 -23.62 -12.23 -13.04
C ILE A 162 -22.79 -13.42 -12.53
N GLY A 163 -23.07 -14.62 -13.05
CA GLY A 163 -22.33 -15.85 -12.78
C GLY A 163 -20.85 -15.78 -13.18
N GLU A 164 -20.47 -15.01 -14.20
CA GLU A 164 -19.07 -14.85 -14.65
C GLU A 164 -18.24 -14.03 -13.65
N MET A 165 -18.87 -13.17 -12.85
CA MET A 165 -18.20 -12.38 -11.81
C MET A 165 -17.89 -13.18 -10.54
N ARG A 166 -18.40 -14.40 -10.41
CA ARG A 166 -18.20 -15.24 -9.23
C ARG A 166 -16.73 -15.60 -9.05
N SER A 167 -16.34 -15.83 -7.79
CA SER A 167 -15.05 -16.44 -7.48
C SER A 167 -15.19 -17.49 -6.39
N THR A 168 -14.33 -18.50 -6.47
CA THR A 168 -14.10 -19.52 -5.42
C THR A 168 -12.68 -19.45 -4.87
N THR A 169 -11.87 -18.50 -5.34
CA THR A 169 -10.45 -18.42 -5.02
C THR A 169 -10.19 -17.68 -3.71
N THR A 170 -9.19 -18.13 -2.97
CA THR A 170 -8.67 -17.49 -1.76
C THR A 170 -7.33 -16.85 -2.08
N MET A 171 -7.14 -15.61 -1.66
CA MET A 171 -5.89 -14.88 -1.79
C MET A 171 -5.31 -14.61 -0.41
N ASN A 172 -4.10 -15.11 -0.16
CA ASN A 172 -3.33 -14.82 1.03
C ASN A 172 -2.27 -13.78 0.68
N ILE A 173 -2.35 -12.61 1.31
CA ILE A 173 -1.39 -11.52 1.15
C ILE A 173 -0.51 -11.49 2.40
N ILE A 174 0.78 -11.75 2.22
CA ILE A 174 1.80 -11.69 3.27
C ILE A 174 2.47 -10.33 3.11
N GLN A 175 2.07 -9.38 3.95
CA GLN A 175 2.64 -8.05 3.93
C GLN A 175 3.87 -8.00 4.84
N LEU A 176 5.04 -7.88 4.22
CA LEU A 176 6.33 -7.67 4.88
C LEU A 176 6.58 -6.16 4.98
N ILE A 177 6.35 -5.58 6.17
CA ILE A 177 6.43 -4.13 6.36
C ILE A 177 7.83 -3.76 6.83
N TYR A 178 8.50 -2.91 6.07
CA TYR A 178 9.79 -2.37 6.43
C TYR A 178 9.70 -1.62 7.77
N PRO A 179 10.49 -2.00 8.79
CA PRO A 179 10.33 -1.47 10.14
C PRO A 179 10.83 -0.02 10.30
N GLY A 180 11.44 0.57 9.25
CA GLY A 180 11.71 2.01 9.20
C GLY A 180 12.69 2.51 10.25
N ARG A 181 13.80 1.80 10.48
CA ARG A 181 14.87 2.24 11.40
C ARG A 181 15.81 3.28 10.79
N ASP A 182 15.67 3.57 9.51
CA ASP A 182 16.55 4.52 8.85
C ASP A 182 16.37 5.88 9.52
N TRP A 183 17.46 6.29 10.17
CA TRP A 183 17.90 7.65 10.49
C TRP A 183 16.96 8.72 9.97
N SER A 184 16.67 9.72 10.80
CA SER A 184 15.89 10.91 10.51
C SER A 184 16.47 11.79 9.38
N LEU A 185 16.77 11.19 8.23
CA LEU A 185 17.25 11.77 7.00
C LEU A 185 16.15 11.62 5.98
N ALA A 186 15.73 12.77 5.44
CA ALA A 186 14.79 12.85 4.34
C ALA A 186 15.26 12.10 3.07
N SER A 187 16.56 11.77 3.00
CA SER A 187 17.24 11.10 1.88
C SER A 187 17.36 9.57 2.04
N LYS A 188 16.57 8.93 2.92
CA LYS A 188 16.64 7.47 3.14
C LYS A 188 16.45 6.66 1.86
N ASP A 189 15.66 7.17 0.93
CA ASP A 189 15.34 6.63 -0.39
C ASP A 189 16.54 6.60 -1.34
N ILE A 190 17.57 7.41 -1.08
CA ILE A 190 18.80 7.47 -1.89
C ILE A 190 20.06 7.09 -1.11
N ASN A 191 19.91 6.55 0.10
CA ASN A 191 21.05 6.06 0.89
C ASN A 191 21.47 4.65 0.41
N PHE A 192 22.54 4.59 -0.38
CA PHE A 192 23.14 3.36 -0.90
C PHE A 192 24.50 3.04 -0.24
N SER A 193 24.74 3.50 1.00
CA SER A 193 25.93 3.07 1.74
C SER A 193 25.90 1.56 2.00
N SER A 194 27.06 0.90 1.92
CA SER A 194 27.15 -0.57 2.09
C SER A 194 26.52 -1.05 3.40
N ALA A 195 26.78 -0.35 4.51
CA ALA A 195 26.20 -0.66 5.81
C ALA A 195 24.65 -0.57 5.80
N SER A 196 24.07 0.40 5.09
CA SER A 196 22.62 0.52 4.98
C SER A 196 22.02 -0.56 4.09
N MET A 197 22.71 -0.91 3.00
CA MET A 197 22.30 -2.00 2.10
C MET A 197 22.32 -3.36 2.81
N GLU A 198 23.43 -3.72 3.45
CA GLU A 198 23.57 -4.98 4.20
C GLU A 198 22.52 -5.09 5.29
N TRP A 199 22.28 -4.00 6.04
CA TRP A 199 21.26 -3.99 7.07
C TRP A 199 19.85 -4.21 6.50
N ARG A 200 19.49 -3.53 5.40
CA ARG A 200 18.19 -3.70 4.74
C ARG A 200 18.00 -5.11 4.21
N TRP A 201 19.03 -5.70 3.59
CA TRP A 201 19.01 -7.10 3.15
C TRP A 201 18.79 -8.06 4.32
N GLU A 202 19.51 -7.87 5.43
CA GLU A 202 19.36 -8.71 6.61
C GLU A 202 17.96 -8.60 7.23
N GLN A 203 17.37 -7.39 7.27
CA GLN A 203 15.98 -7.22 7.74
C GLN A 203 14.96 -7.89 6.82
N GLY A 204 15.10 -7.71 5.50
CA GLY A 204 14.24 -8.33 4.51
C GLY A 204 14.26 -9.86 4.60
N TYR A 205 15.47 -10.43 4.65
CA TYR A 205 15.68 -11.87 4.82
C TYR A 205 14.99 -12.38 6.08
N ARG A 206 15.25 -11.77 7.25
CA ARG A 206 14.64 -12.18 8.52
C ARG A 206 13.12 -12.07 8.52
N ASN A 207 12.56 -11.04 7.90
CA ASN A 207 11.10 -10.85 7.84
C ASN A 207 10.45 -11.92 6.96
N ALA A 208 11.05 -12.22 5.80
CA ALA A 208 10.61 -13.29 4.93
C ALA A 208 10.74 -14.67 5.61
N SER A 209 11.88 -14.98 6.23
CA SER A 209 12.08 -16.23 6.97
C SER A 209 11.04 -16.41 8.08
N LYS A 210 10.80 -15.37 8.89
CA LYS A 210 9.76 -15.44 9.93
C LYS A 210 8.37 -15.70 9.35
N ALA A 211 8.03 -15.09 8.21
CA ALA A 211 6.76 -15.36 7.56
C ALA A 211 6.65 -16.81 7.09
N LEU A 212 7.73 -17.36 6.53
CA LEU A 212 7.83 -18.77 6.13
C LEU A 212 7.73 -19.73 7.32
N ASP A 213 8.38 -19.41 8.45
CA ASP A 213 8.33 -20.23 9.67
C ASP A 213 6.93 -20.22 10.30
N ASP A 214 6.30 -19.04 10.37
CA ASP A 214 4.96 -18.89 10.95
C ASP A 214 3.89 -19.53 10.03
N ALA A 215 4.12 -19.55 8.70
CA ALA A 215 3.28 -20.16 7.65
C ALA A 215 1.76 -19.95 7.84
N ALA A 216 1.36 -18.77 8.31
CA ALA A 216 0.00 -18.54 8.84
C ALA A 216 -1.11 -18.72 7.79
N TRP A 217 -0.77 -18.65 6.50
CA TRP A 217 -1.68 -18.89 5.38
C TRP A 217 -2.10 -20.36 5.20
N LEU A 218 -1.43 -21.31 5.86
CA LEU A 218 -1.83 -22.72 5.89
C LEU A 218 -3.03 -22.97 6.81
N ASN A 219 -3.37 -22.01 7.68
CA ASN A 219 -4.55 -22.12 8.54
C ASN A 219 -5.83 -22.06 7.71
N PRO A 220 -6.86 -22.87 8.05
CA PRO A 220 -8.11 -22.88 7.32
C PRO A 220 -8.82 -21.52 7.41
N VAL A 221 -9.33 -21.07 6.27
CA VAL A 221 -10.05 -19.80 6.12
C VAL A 221 -11.54 -20.08 5.89
N PRO A 222 -12.47 -19.30 6.48
CA PRO A 222 -13.90 -19.44 6.20
C PRO A 222 -14.23 -19.30 4.71
N ASN A 223 -15.24 -20.05 4.23
CA ASN A 223 -15.57 -20.15 2.81
C ASN A 223 -16.06 -18.84 2.15
N ASP A 224 -16.50 -17.87 2.95
CA ASP A 224 -16.99 -16.56 2.53
C ASP A 224 -15.91 -15.48 2.48
N VAL A 225 -14.69 -15.78 2.95
CA VAL A 225 -13.55 -14.87 2.90
C VAL A 225 -12.74 -15.10 1.63
N GLY A 226 -12.61 -14.06 0.82
CA GLY A 226 -11.86 -14.10 -0.42
C GLY A 226 -10.40 -13.68 -0.28
N VAL A 227 -10.11 -12.75 0.64
CA VAL A 227 -8.75 -12.21 0.87
C VAL A 227 -8.40 -12.25 2.36
N VAL A 228 -7.22 -12.79 2.68
CA VAL A 228 -6.64 -12.82 4.02
C VAL A 228 -5.31 -12.09 4.00
N VAL A 229 -5.09 -11.20 4.97
CA VAL A 229 -3.87 -10.38 5.05
C VAL A 229 -3.11 -10.75 6.31
N HIS A 230 -1.87 -11.20 6.15
CA HIS A 230 -0.93 -11.54 7.22
C HIS A 230 0.13 -10.43 7.29
N ARG A 231 0.12 -9.63 8.36
CA ARG A 231 1.02 -8.48 8.49
C ARG A 231 2.21 -8.83 9.38
N TYR A 232 3.41 -8.68 8.83
CA TYR A 232 4.67 -8.86 9.52
C TYR A 232 5.31 -7.49 9.72
N LEU A 233 5.10 -6.92 10.90
CA LEU A 233 5.73 -5.68 11.34
C LEU A 233 6.54 -5.97 12.60
N ARG A 234 7.84 -5.64 12.58
CA ARG A 234 8.64 -5.63 13.81
C ARG A 234 8.72 -4.22 14.37
N LEU A 235 8.00 -3.97 15.46
CA LEU A 235 8.24 -2.79 16.29
C LEU A 235 9.57 -2.99 17.03
N PHE A 236 10.47 -2.00 16.96
CA PHE A 236 11.65 -1.99 17.80
C PHE A 236 11.22 -1.87 19.26
N ARG A 237 11.52 -2.88 20.09
CA ARG A 237 11.53 -2.70 21.55
C ARG A 237 12.71 -1.77 21.85
N ASN A 238 12.42 -0.54 22.27
CA ASN A 238 13.44 0.27 22.95
C ASN A 238 13.96 -0.55 24.14
N ARG A 239 15.28 -0.71 24.24
CA ARG A 239 15.95 -1.19 25.45
C ARG A 239 15.86 -0.11 26.52
N LEU A 240 14.65 0.12 27.04
CA LEU A 240 14.42 0.64 28.37
C LEU A 240 13.41 -0.33 28.98
N GLY A 241 13.91 -1.16 29.89
CA GLY A 241 13.16 -2.27 30.45
C GLY A 241 11.87 -1.78 31.11
N PHE A 242 10.73 -2.15 30.51
CA PHE A 242 9.51 -2.41 31.26
C PHE A 242 8.98 -3.76 30.78
N THR A 243 9.15 -4.75 31.65
CA THR A 243 8.36 -5.98 31.62
C THR A 243 6.98 -5.65 32.16
N SER A 244 5.97 -5.73 31.33
CA SER A 244 4.62 -6.02 31.77
C SER A 244 3.99 -7.00 30.78
N SER A 245 4.08 -8.27 31.19
CA SER A 245 3.18 -9.36 30.88
C SER A 245 1.75 -8.88 30.59
N GLY A 246 1.23 -9.20 29.41
CA GLY A 246 -0.14 -8.91 29.04
C GLY A 246 -0.42 -9.31 27.59
N LEU A 247 -0.80 -10.58 27.38
CA LEU A 247 -1.43 -11.03 26.14
C LEU A 247 -2.74 -10.25 25.95
N LEU A 248 -2.72 -9.12 25.26
CA LEU A 248 -3.93 -8.47 24.78
C LEU A 248 -4.29 -9.07 23.42
N LYS A 249 -5.00 -10.20 23.45
CA LYS A 249 -5.92 -10.59 22.38
C LYS A 249 -7.05 -9.55 22.33
N LYS A 250 -6.79 -8.37 21.75
CA LYS A 250 -7.88 -7.48 21.33
C LYS A 250 -8.29 -7.89 19.91
N LYS A 251 -9.39 -8.63 19.81
CA LYS A 251 -10.23 -8.64 18.61
C LYS A 251 -10.51 -7.19 18.26
N LEU A 252 -10.06 -6.72 17.10
CA LEU A 252 -10.55 -5.46 16.54
C LEU A 252 -12.06 -5.64 16.29
N PRO A 253 -12.93 -4.78 16.84
CA PRO A 253 -14.36 -4.89 16.61
C PRO A 253 -14.70 -4.56 15.16
N TYR A 254 -15.63 -5.34 14.62
CA TYR A 254 -16.33 -5.10 13.36
C TYR A 254 -17.21 -3.86 13.51
N PHE A 255 -16.95 -2.81 12.73
CA PHE A 255 -17.83 -1.65 12.64
C PHE A 255 -18.71 -1.75 11.39
N PRO A 256 -20.05 -1.80 11.51
CA PRO A 256 -20.94 -1.70 10.37
C PRO A 256 -20.96 -0.26 9.83
N ILE A 257 -21.10 -0.15 8.51
CA ILE A 257 -21.08 1.09 7.73
C ILE A 257 -22.27 1.97 8.15
N GLY A 258 -21.97 3.15 8.70
CA GLY A 258 -22.92 4.25 8.83
C GLY A 258 -22.97 5.07 7.54
N SER A 259 -24.18 5.34 7.05
CA SER A 259 -24.47 6.15 5.87
C SER A 259 -23.86 7.55 5.98
N VAL A 260 -22.99 7.93 5.02
CA VAL A 260 -22.59 9.32 4.83
C VAL A 260 -23.59 9.96 3.88
N SER A 261 -24.33 10.95 4.38
CA SER A 261 -25.18 11.83 3.57
C SER A 261 -24.30 12.73 2.70
N THR A 262 -24.66 12.81 1.42
CA THR A 262 -24.08 13.72 0.43
C THR A 262 -24.40 15.17 0.79
N GLY A 263 -23.38 15.93 1.18
CA GLY A 263 -23.42 17.39 1.28
C GLY A 263 -22.58 18.01 0.16
N ALA A 264 -23.20 18.92 -0.60
CA ALA A 264 -22.68 19.52 -1.82
C ALA A 264 -21.35 20.28 -1.65
N VAL A 265 -20.51 20.20 -2.69
CA VAL A 265 -19.27 20.94 -2.85
C VAL A 265 -19.57 22.38 -3.24
N ALA A 266 -19.15 23.35 -2.42
CA ALA A 266 -19.04 24.75 -2.81
C ALA A 266 -17.58 25.19 -2.72
N SER A 267 -17.11 25.74 -3.85
CA SER A 267 -15.80 26.33 -4.11
C SER A 267 -15.42 27.47 -3.16
N GLY A 268 -14.17 27.50 -2.69
CA GLY A 268 -13.58 28.67 -2.05
C GLY A 268 -12.24 28.39 -1.38
N LEU A 269 -11.15 28.92 -1.95
CA LEU A 269 -9.83 29.02 -1.32
C LEU A 269 -9.92 29.73 0.05
N PRO A 270 -9.19 29.32 1.10
CA PRO A 270 -9.03 30.15 2.28
C PRO A 270 -7.75 30.97 2.21
N THR A 271 -7.95 32.28 2.09
CA THR A 271 -7.02 33.34 2.44
C THR A 271 -6.75 33.32 3.95
N ILE A 272 -5.49 33.51 4.34
CA ILE A 272 -5.05 33.67 5.73
C ILE A 272 -5.68 34.94 6.32
N SER A 273 -6.36 34.84 7.46
CA SER A 273 -6.68 35.99 8.31
C SER A 273 -6.76 35.57 9.78
N ALA A 274 -5.86 36.12 10.58
CA ALA A 274 -5.89 36.05 12.04
C ALA A 274 -6.97 36.99 12.57
N LYS A 275 -7.84 36.51 13.48
CA LYS A 275 -8.57 37.36 14.44
C LYS A 275 -9.16 36.54 15.59
N SER A 276 -8.56 36.77 16.76
CA SER A 276 -9.16 36.97 18.08
C SER A 276 -10.39 36.14 18.49
N CYS A 277 -10.19 35.29 19.49
CA CYS A 277 -11.24 34.79 20.39
C CYS A 277 -11.92 35.95 21.14
N PRO A 278 -13.22 35.78 21.46
CA PRO A 278 -13.67 36.12 22.79
C PRO A 278 -14.55 35.00 23.37
N ASN A 279 -14.31 34.66 24.63
CA ASN A 279 -15.37 34.42 25.61
C ASN A 279 -14.77 34.55 27.01
N SER A 280 -14.99 35.72 27.56
CA SER A 280 -14.80 36.11 28.95
C SER A 280 -15.80 35.39 29.86
N VAL A 281 -15.31 34.79 30.93
CA VAL A 281 -16.08 34.51 32.14
C VAL A 281 -15.63 35.52 33.20
N ASN A 282 -16.60 36.29 33.70
CA ASN A 282 -16.46 37.28 34.76
C ASN A 282 -16.02 36.63 36.08
N VAL A 283 -15.07 37.28 36.77
CA VAL A 283 -14.98 37.22 38.24
C VAL A 283 -14.69 38.64 38.72
N ASP A 284 -15.62 39.16 39.49
CA ASP A 284 -15.61 40.49 40.11
C ASP A 284 -14.44 40.68 41.08
N PHE A 285 -13.89 41.90 41.13
CA PHE A 285 -13.14 42.37 42.30
C PHE A 285 -13.53 43.82 42.62
N GLU A 286 -14.05 43.99 43.83
CA GLU A 286 -14.38 45.26 44.47
C GLU A 286 -13.15 46.15 44.62
N SER A 287 -13.39 47.45 44.49
CA SER A 287 -12.43 48.52 44.73
C SER A 287 -12.33 48.86 46.22
N ARG A 288 -11.11 49.13 46.70
CA ARG A 288 -10.78 50.25 47.62
C ARG A 288 -9.28 50.33 47.93
N SER A 289 -8.64 51.31 47.28
CA SER A 289 -7.95 52.48 47.86
C SER A 289 -6.86 52.32 48.96
N VAL A 290 -5.71 52.97 48.67
CA VAL A 290 -4.68 53.61 49.55
C VAL A 290 -3.85 52.64 50.43
N SER A 291 -2.53 52.73 50.67
CA SER A 291 -1.57 53.83 50.73
C SER A 291 -0.12 53.29 50.78
N SER A 292 0.83 54.01 50.17
CA SER A 292 2.19 54.32 50.65
C SER A 292 3.00 53.27 51.44
N ILE A 293 4.09 52.75 50.86
CA ILE A 293 5.52 53.17 50.94
C ILE A 293 6.33 52.16 50.11
#